data_AF-A0A7X5Q9N3-F1
#
_entry.id   AF-A0A7X5Q9N3-F1
#
_cell.length_a   1.000
_cell.length_b   1.000
_cell.length_c   1.000
_cell.angle_alpha   90.00
_cell.angle_beta   90.00
_cell.angle_gamma   90.00
#
_symmetry.space_group_name_H-M   'P 1'
#
loop_
_entity.id
_entity.type
_entity.pdbx_description
1 polymer ?
#
loop_
_entity_poly.entity_id
_entity_poly.type
_entity_poly.pdbx_seq_one_letter_code
_entity_poly.pdbx_strand_id
1 'polypeptide(L)'
;MEPPEKKIRKLKQELMISEQAYNVVNMIYGKREELENQINTIKAEIEAETFALHRKRALGDEDFSEMANKLEEKKDRFQKAQETKRDMDAKLDEYDIYSREMILKVKNELVRAILECHPDQKTYYENLQETLESRLITANELQEILTTCQEIVQALKVAIEGRQSVRGGGLLRFIFGQSPNVTITKGLQAAEKLAHLGTSKLKESKAISLGGSELKDLYTETTTALVKLQKITKKRWGYEKIDTEISPLVLEISALGERLQSLQDETSSEVKTTRENIDVWIEKMTSKLRP
;
A
#
# COMPACT_ATOMS: atom_id res chain seq x y z
N MET A 1 -27.18 -9.89 37.23
CA MET A 1 -25.95 -9.66 36.46
C MET A 1 -25.61 -10.94 35.73
N GLU A 2 -25.21 -10.87 34.46
CA GLU A 2 -24.78 -12.06 33.70
C GLU A 2 -23.41 -12.53 34.23
N PRO A 3 -23.18 -13.85 34.43
CA PRO A 3 -21.88 -14.37 34.84
C PRO A 3 -20.77 -13.97 33.86
N PRO A 4 -19.58 -13.58 34.34
CA PRO A 4 -18.46 -13.16 33.49
C PRO A 4 -18.10 -14.19 32.41
N GLU A 5 -18.16 -15.48 32.74
CA GLU A 5 -17.84 -16.59 31.82
C GLU A 5 -18.84 -16.68 30.66
N LYS A 6 -20.12 -16.40 30.93
CA LYS A 6 -21.17 -16.40 29.91
C LYS A 6 -21.01 -15.21 28.96
N LYS A 7 -20.68 -14.04 29.51
CA LYS A 7 -20.37 -12.82 28.73
C LYS A 7 -19.16 -13.03 27.81
N ILE A 8 -18.08 -13.63 28.32
CA ILE A 8 -16.87 -13.93 27.56
C ILE A 8 -17.15 -14.90 26.40
N ARG A 9 -17.95 -15.95 26.63
CA ARG A 9 -18.34 -16.88 25.55
C ARG A 9 -19.14 -16.20 24.45
N LYS A 10 -20.11 -15.36 24.83
CA LYS A 10 -20.92 -14.60 23.87
C LYS A 10 -20.05 -13.68 23.03
N LEU A 11 -19.17 -12.90 23.65
CA LEU A 11 -18.25 -12.00 22.96
C LEU A 11 -17.27 -12.74 22.04
N LYS A 12 -16.78 -13.92 22.45
CA LYS A 12 -15.94 -14.77 21.60
C LYS A 12 -16.68 -15.26 20.36
N GLN A 13 -17.93 -15.70 20.51
CA GLN A 13 -18.75 -16.14 19.38
C GLN A 13 -19.06 -14.97 18.43
N GLU A 14 -19.37 -13.79 18.98
CA GLU A 14 -19.61 -12.58 18.21
C GLU A 14 -18.37 -12.12 17.45
N LEU A 15 -17.18 -12.21 18.07
CA LEU A 15 -15.90 -11.92 17.41
C LEU A 15 -15.66 -12.87 16.25
N MET A 16 -15.83 -14.18 16.46
CA MET A 16 -15.66 -15.20 15.42
C MET A 16 -16.59 -14.97 14.22
N ILE A 17 -17.87 -14.66 14.47
CA ILE A 17 -18.84 -14.37 13.40
C ILE A 17 -18.43 -13.11 12.64
N SER A 18 -18.01 -12.06 13.36
CA SER A 18 -17.61 -10.79 12.76
C SER A 18 -16.35 -10.95 11.90
N GLU A 19 -15.36 -11.71 12.36
CA GLU A 19 -14.14 -12.01 11.59
C GLU A 19 -14.44 -12.84 10.34
N GLN A 20 -15.32 -13.84 10.44
CA GLN A 20 -15.76 -14.64 9.29
C GLN A 20 -16.48 -13.77 8.26
N ALA A 21 -17.42 -12.93 8.70
CA ALA A 21 -18.14 -12.00 7.83
C ALA A 21 -17.18 -11.03 7.14
N TYR A 22 -16.23 -10.45 7.85
CA TYR A 22 -15.23 -9.55 7.28
C TYR A 22 -14.31 -10.24 6.26
N ASN A 23 -13.94 -11.49 6.48
CA ASN A 23 -13.19 -12.28 5.49
C ASN A 23 -14.02 -12.55 4.23
N VAL A 24 -15.33 -12.82 4.38
CA VAL A 24 -16.25 -12.95 3.25
C VAL A 24 -16.35 -11.64 2.46
N VAL A 25 -16.45 -10.50 3.14
CA VAL A 25 -16.43 -9.17 2.51
C VAL A 25 -15.18 -8.96 1.67
N ASN A 26 -14.00 -9.23 2.22
CA ASN A 26 -12.74 -9.09 1.49
C ASN A 26 -12.67 -9.99 0.25
N MET A 27 -13.18 -11.23 0.36
CA MET A 27 -13.29 -12.13 -0.79
C MET A 27 -14.26 -11.63 -1.86
N ILE A 28 -15.41 -11.04 -1.46
CA ILE A 28 -16.38 -10.48 -2.40
C ILE A 28 -15.78 -9.26 -3.10
N TYR A 29 -15.08 -8.37 -2.38
CA TYR A 29 -14.37 -7.24 -2.99
C TYR A 29 -13.36 -7.68 -4.06
N GLY A 30 -12.53 -8.69 -3.78
CA GLY A 30 -11.56 -9.21 -4.75
C GLY A 30 -12.25 -9.76 -6.02
N LYS A 31 -13.31 -10.57 -5.85
CA LYS A 31 -14.09 -11.08 -6.99
C LYS A 31 -14.81 -9.99 -7.77
N ARG A 32 -15.28 -8.95 -7.08
CA ARG A 32 -15.94 -7.79 -7.68
C ARG A 32 -14.97 -6.99 -8.55
N GLU A 33 -13.74 -6.77 -8.09
CA GLU A 33 -12.69 -6.10 -8.86
C GLU A 33 -12.33 -6.89 -10.13
N GLU A 34 -12.14 -8.22 -10.01
CA GLU A 34 -11.94 -9.10 -11.16
C GLU A 34 -13.11 -9.01 -12.16
N LEU A 35 -14.35 -9.01 -11.66
CA LEU A 35 -15.54 -8.91 -12.48
C LEU A 35 -15.67 -7.54 -13.16
N GLU A 36 -15.28 -6.45 -12.48
CA GLU A 36 -15.22 -5.11 -13.08
C GLU A 36 -14.21 -5.04 -14.23
N ASN A 37 -13.04 -5.66 -14.07
CA ASN A 37 -12.04 -5.77 -15.14
C ASN A 37 -12.55 -6.60 -16.33
N GLN A 38 -13.30 -7.69 -16.07
CA GLN A 38 -13.95 -8.49 -17.11
C GLN A 38 -15.04 -7.69 -17.84
N ILE A 39 -15.90 -6.98 -17.11
CA ILE A 39 -16.94 -6.11 -17.68
C ILE A 39 -16.32 -5.05 -18.59
N ASN A 40 -15.24 -4.41 -18.16
CA ASN A 40 -14.52 -3.40 -18.97
C ASN A 40 -13.94 -4.00 -20.25
N THR A 41 -13.35 -5.20 -20.16
CA THR A 41 -12.84 -5.92 -21.33
C THR A 41 -13.97 -6.27 -22.32
N ILE A 42 -15.05 -6.89 -21.84
CA ILE A 42 -16.21 -7.25 -22.67
C ILE A 42 -16.82 -6.00 -23.30
N LYS A 43 -16.90 -4.89 -22.57
CA LYS A 43 -17.41 -3.62 -23.10
C LYS A 43 -16.54 -3.09 -24.25
N ALA A 44 -15.22 -3.10 -24.10
CA ALA A 44 -14.30 -2.70 -25.15
C ALA A 44 -14.41 -3.62 -26.39
N GLU A 45 -14.57 -4.93 -26.17
CA GLU A 45 -14.81 -5.90 -27.25
C GLU A 45 -16.14 -5.66 -27.97
N ILE A 46 -17.21 -5.34 -27.25
CA ILE A 46 -18.51 -4.98 -27.83
C ILE A 46 -18.39 -3.71 -28.67
N GLU A 47 -17.70 -2.68 -28.18
CA GLU A 47 -17.48 -1.43 -28.92
C GLU A 47 -16.67 -1.66 -30.20
N ALA A 48 -15.59 -2.45 -30.12
CA ALA A 48 -14.77 -2.81 -31.27
C ALA A 48 -15.55 -3.62 -32.32
N GLU A 49 -16.33 -4.62 -31.89
CA GLU A 49 -17.14 -5.47 -32.77
C GLU A 49 -18.30 -4.69 -33.40
N THR A 50 -18.92 -3.79 -32.63
CA THR A 50 -19.98 -2.89 -33.12
C THR A 50 -19.42 -1.96 -34.20
N PHE A 51 -18.24 -1.37 -33.95
CA PHE A 51 -17.56 -0.55 -34.94
C PHE A 51 -17.18 -1.33 -36.20
N ALA A 52 -16.65 -2.55 -36.04
CA ALA A 52 -16.32 -3.44 -37.15
C ALA A 52 -17.56 -3.77 -38.00
N LEU A 53 -18.68 -4.11 -37.36
CA LEU A 53 -19.96 -4.39 -38.02
C LEU A 53 -20.49 -3.17 -38.79
N HIS A 54 -20.43 -1.97 -38.22
CA HIS A 54 -20.83 -0.73 -38.91
C HIS A 54 -19.96 -0.44 -40.13
N ARG A 55 -18.64 -0.59 -40.02
CA ARG A 55 -17.70 -0.42 -41.13
C ARG A 55 -17.98 -1.41 -42.25
N LYS A 56 -18.22 -2.67 -41.89
CA LYS A 56 -18.53 -3.76 -42.81
C LYS A 56 -19.85 -3.50 -43.57
N ARG A 57 -20.90 -3.06 -42.87
CA ARG A 57 -22.17 -2.60 -43.49
C ARG A 57 -21.97 -1.43 -44.45
N ALA A 58 -21.11 -0.47 -44.09
CA ALA A 58 -20.81 0.68 -44.95
C ALA A 58 -20.05 0.31 -46.23
N LEU A 59 -19.33 -0.81 -46.24
CA LEU A 59 -18.57 -1.32 -47.39
C LEU A 59 -19.40 -2.21 -48.33
N GLY A 60 -20.67 -2.50 -48.02
CA GLY A 60 -21.57 -3.25 -48.88
C GLY A 60 -21.30 -4.76 -48.99
N ASP A 61 -20.56 -5.33 -48.02
CA ASP A 61 -20.44 -6.79 -47.86
C ASP A 61 -21.84 -7.38 -47.56
N GLU A 62 -22.16 -8.62 -47.92
CA GLU A 62 -23.52 -9.17 -47.72
C GLU A 62 -23.61 -10.18 -46.56
N ASP A 63 -22.48 -10.71 -46.08
CA ASP A 63 -22.45 -11.70 -45.01
C ASP A 63 -21.96 -11.13 -43.66
N PHE A 64 -22.91 -10.70 -42.83
CA PHE A 64 -22.67 -10.17 -41.48
C PHE A 64 -23.25 -11.04 -40.37
N SER A 65 -23.91 -12.15 -40.70
CA SER A 65 -24.69 -12.95 -39.75
C SER A 65 -23.82 -13.47 -38.61
N GLU A 66 -22.62 -13.96 -38.92
CA GLU A 66 -21.68 -14.48 -37.93
C GLU A 66 -21.19 -13.39 -36.95
N MET A 67 -20.92 -12.18 -37.45
CA MET A 67 -20.44 -11.06 -36.64
C MET A 67 -21.56 -10.48 -35.75
N ALA A 68 -22.79 -10.47 -36.26
CA ALA A 68 -23.97 -10.10 -35.48
C ALA A 68 -24.25 -11.11 -34.35
N ASN A 69 -24.13 -12.41 -34.61
CA ASN A 69 -24.30 -13.45 -33.58
C ASN A 69 -23.22 -13.35 -32.49
N LYS A 70 -21.95 -13.16 -32.87
CA LYS A 70 -20.85 -12.94 -31.90
C LYS A 70 -21.06 -11.69 -31.05
N LEU A 71 -21.58 -10.61 -31.63
CA LEU A 71 -21.90 -9.39 -30.89
C LEU A 71 -23.01 -9.64 -29.86
N GLU A 72 -24.04 -10.40 -30.23
CA GLU A 72 -25.14 -10.71 -29.32
C GLU A 72 -24.69 -11.62 -28.18
N GLU A 73 -23.89 -12.66 -28.46
CA GLU A 73 -23.28 -13.50 -27.41
C GLU A 73 -22.44 -12.67 -26.43
N LYS A 74 -21.68 -11.68 -26.92
CA LYS A 74 -20.90 -10.78 -26.06
C LYS A 74 -21.78 -9.87 -25.21
N LYS A 75 -22.89 -9.36 -25.75
CA LYS A 75 -23.87 -8.57 -24.97
C LYS A 75 -24.55 -9.40 -23.89
N ASP A 76 -24.91 -10.65 -24.18
CA ASP A 76 -25.47 -11.57 -23.19
C ASP A 76 -24.49 -11.84 -22.06
N ARG A 77 -23.20 -12.08 -22.38
CA ARG A 77 -22.14 -12.23 -21.37
C ARG A 77 -21.98 -10.97 -20.54
N PHE A 78 -22.02 -9.79 -21.17
CA PHE A 78 -21.95 -8.50 -20.48
C PHE A 78 -23.12 -8.33 -19.50
N GLN A 79 -24.35 -8.64 -19.92
CA GLN A 79 -25.52 -8.53 -19.07
C GLN A 79 -25.44 -9.49 -17.86
N LYS A 80 -25.07 -10.75 -18.08
CA LYS A 80 -24.87 -11.72 -16.98
C LYS A 80 -23.79 -11.27 -16.00
N ALA A 81 -22.70 -10.69 -16.51
CA ALA A 81 -21.65 -10.13 -15.66
C ALA A 81 -22.15 -8.93 -14.84
N GLN A 82 -22.98 -8.05 -15.42
CA GLN A 82 -23.60 -6.95 -14.69
C GLN A 82 -24.59 -7.43 -13.62
N GLU A 83 -25.39 -8.44 -13.90
CA GLU A 83 -26.31 -9.06 -12.92
C GLU A 83 -25.51 -9.66 -11.76
N THR A 84 -24.46 -10.43 -12.06
CA THR A 84 -23.56 -11.00 -11.06
C THR A 84 -22.91 -9.91 -10.19
N LYS A 85 -22.52 -8.78 -10.79
CA LYS A 85 -21.96 -7.64 -10.06
C LYS A 85 -22.99 -7.05 -9.09
N ARG A 86 -24.24 -6.85 -9.53
CA ARG A 86 -25.32 -6.34 -8.66
C ARG A 86 -25.61 -7.28 -7.50
N ASP A 87 -25.59 -8.59 -7.73
CA ASP A 87 -25.74 -9.58 -6.66
C ASP A 87 -24.59 -9.53 -5.65
N MET A 88 -23.36 -9.26 -6.11
CA MET A 88 -22.21 -9.04 -5.23
C MET A 88 -22.35 -7.75 -4.42
N ASP A 89 -22.78 -6.66 -5.05
CA ASP A 89 -23.03 -5.37 -4.37
C ASP A 89 -24.11 -5.52 -3.29
N ALA A 90 -25.22 -6.19 -3.59
CA ALA A 90 -26.28 -6.46 -2.62
C ALA A 90 -25.78 -7.29 -1.42
N LYS A 91 -24.91 -8.28 -1.66
CA LYS A 91 -24.27 -9.04 -0.56
C LYS A 91 -23.34 -8.16 0.26
N LEU A 92 -22.57 -7.28 -0.37
CA LEU A 92 -21.71 -6.34 0.37
C LEU A 92 -22.53 -5.44 1.29
N ASP A 93 -23.68 -4.95 0.83
CA ASP A 93 -24.60 -4.14 1.64
C ASP A 93 -25.10 -4.92 2.89
N GLU A 94 -25.35 -6.23 2.77
CA GLU A 94 -25.74 -7.08 3.91
C GLU A 94 -24.61 -7.21 4.97
N TYR A 95 -23.35 -7.13 4.54
CA TYR A 95 -22.19 -7.28 5.42
C TYR A 95 -21.57 -5.96 5.89
N ASP A 96 -22.09 -4.79 5.47
CA ASP A 96 -21.55 -3.47 5.84
C ASP A 96 -21.51 -3.24 7.37
N ILE A 97 -22.37 -3.94 8.11
CA ILE A 97 -22.39 -3.95 9.58
C ILE A 97 -21.13 -4.56 10.22
N TYR A 98 -20.39 -5.41 9.50
CA TYR A 98 -19.20 -6.11 9.99
C TYR A 98 -17.92 -5.37 9.61
N SER A 99 -17.85 -4.11 10.05
CA SER A 99 -16.66 -3.28 9.82
C SER A 99 -15.49 -3.71 10.70
N ARG A 100 -14.28 -3.33 10.27
CA ARG A 100 -13.07 -3.50 11.08
C ARG A 100 -13.18 -2.83 12.45
N GLU A 101 -13.89 -1.71 12.54
CA GLU A 101 -14.15 -1.00 13.80
C GLU A 101 -15.02 -1.82 14.75
N MET A 102 -16.04 -2.50 14.22
CA MET A 102 -16.89 -3.40 15.02
C MET A 102 -16.09 -4.58 15.57
N ILE A 103 -15.25 -5.22 14.74
CA ILE A 103 -14.35 -6.30 15.18
C ILE A 103 -13.44 -5.83 16.32
N LEU A 104 -12.81 -4.65 16.16
CA LEU A 104 -11.94 -4.07 17.18
C LEU A 104 -12.70 -3.79 18.49
N LYS A 105 -13.93 -3.26 18.38
CA LYS A 105 -14.78 -3.00 19.54
C LYS A 105 -15.11 -4.29 20.30
N VAL A 106 -15.59 -5.31 19.60
CA VAL A 106 -15.91 -6.62 20.21
C VAL A 106 -14.67 -7.25 20.84
N LYS A 107 -13.53 -7.18 20.15
CA LYS A 107 -12.25 -7.68 20.67
C LYS A 107 -11.81 -6.96 21.95
N ASN A 108 -11.93 -5.63 22.00
CA ASN A 108 -11.61 -4.84 23.19
C ASN A 108 -12.57 -5.15 24.35
N GLU A 109 -13.86 -5.34 24.08
CA GLU A 109 -14.83 -5.74 25.08
C GLU A 109 -14.54 -7.14 25.64
N LEU A 110 -14.13 -8.08 24.78
CA LEU A 110 -13.70 -9.43 25.15
C LEU A 110 -12.47 -9.39 26.06
N VAL A 111 -11.44 -8.64 25.67
CA VAL A 111 -10.22 -8.44 26.48
C VAL A 111 -10.57 -7.87 27.85
N ARG A 112 -11.41 -6.83 27.90
CA ARG A 112 -11.82 -6.22 29.18
C ARG A 112 -12.48 -7.26 30.09
N ALA A 113 -13.41 -8.06 29.54
CA ALA A 113 -14.06 -9.11 30.31
C ALA A 113 -13.09 -10.20 30.79
N ILE A 114 -12.09 -10.57 29.97
CA ILE A 114 -11.02 -11.49 30.36
C ILE A 114 -10.20 -10.93 31.53
N LEU A 115 -9.81 -9.65 31.47
CA LEU A 115 -9.01 -9.00 32.52
C LEU A 115 -9.79 -8.80 33.83
N GLU A 116 -11.12 -8.66 33.76
CA GLU A 116 -12.00 -8.69 34.94
C GLU A 116 -11.94 -10.07 35.66
N CYS A 117 -11.76 -11.16 34.91
CA CYS A 117 -11.66 -12.54 35.46
C CYS A 117 -10.23 -12.94 35.83
N HIS A 118 -9.23 -12.39 35.14
CA HIS A 118 -7.81 -12.71 35.30
C HIS A 118 -6.97 -11.43 35.47
N PRO A 119 -7.14 -10.69 36.59
CA PRO A 119 -6.45 -9.43 36.81
C PRO A 119 -4.92 -9.58 36.89
N ASP A 120 -4.43 -10.77 37.24
CA ASP A 120 -3.00 -11.13 37.24
C ASP A 120 -2.36 -11.08 35.84
N GLN A 121 -3.17 -11.20 34.78
CA GLN A 121 -2.71 -11.16 33.39
C GLN A 121 -2.63 -9.74 32.81
N LYS A 122 -3.08 -8.73 33.56
CA LYS A 122 -3.17 -7.34 33.08
C LYS A 122 -1.84 -6.80 32.58
N THR A 123 -0.79 -6.87 33.40
CA THR A 123 0.54 -6.36 33.04
C THR A 123 1.11 -7.07 31.80
N TYR A 124 0.90 -8.39 31.68
CA TYR A 124 1.35 -9.13 30.50
C TYR A 124 0.65 -8.65 29.23
N TYR A 125 -0.66 -8.44 29.27
CA TYR A 125 -1.42 -7.93 28.14
C TYR A 125 -1.04 -6.49 27.77
N GLU A 126 -0.89 -5.62 28.77
CA GLU A 126 -0.48 -4.23 28.57
C GLU A 126 0.90 -4.16 27.88
N ASN A 127 1.86 -5.00 28.29
CA ASN A 127 3.16 -5.09 27.63
C ASN A 127 3.05 -5.55 26.16
N LEU A 128 2.15 -6.48 25.85
CA LEU A 128 1.90 -6.91 24.47
C LEU A 128 1.31 -5.78 23.62
N GLN A 129 0.37 -5.01 24.19
CA GLN A 129 -0.21 -3.85 23.52
C GLN A 129 0.80 -2.74 23.28
N GLU A 130 1.59 -2.38 24.30
CA GLU A 130 2.65 -1.37 24.17
C GLU A 130 3.67 -1.77 23.11
N THR A 131 4.07 -3.05 23.10
CA THR A 131 4.94 -3.60 22.06
C THR A 131 4.30 -3.46 20.68
N LEU A 132 3.04 -3.85 20.53
CA LEU A 132 2.33 -3.75 19.26
C LEU A 132 2.22 -2.30 18.76
N GLU A 133 1.84 -1.36 19.63
CA GLU A 133 1.72 0.06 19.31
C GLU A 133 3.06 0.65 18.88
N SER A 134 4.13 0.38 19.65
CA SER A 134 5.49 0.80 19.34
C SER A 134 5.95 0.29 17.96
N ARG A 135 5.72 -0.99 17.66
CA ARG A 135 6.09 -1.59 16.36
C ARG A 135 5.25 -1.05 15.21
N LEU A 136 3.97 -0.77 15.42
CA LEU A 136 3.12 -0.13 14.40
C LEU A 136 3.58 1.29 14.06
N ILE A 137 3.95 2.08 15.07
CA ILE A 137 4.52 3.43 14.86
C ILE A 137 5.80 3.32 14.04
N THR A 138 6.72 2.43 14.45
CA THR A 138 7.99 2.22 13.75
C THR A 138 7.79 1.75 12.31
N ALA A 139 6.89 0.79 12.06
CA ALA A 139 6.59 0.29 10.71
C ALA A 139 6.05 1.40 9.79
N ASN A 140 5.12 2.21 10.30
CA ASN A 140 4.55 3.33 9.52
C ASN A 140 5.61 4.39 9.19
N GLU A 141 6.43 4.78 10.16
CA GLU A 141 7.49 5.77 9.93
C GLU A 141 8.55 5.24 8.96
N LEU A 142 8.96 3.97 9.08
CA LEU A 142 9.85 3.30 8.12
C LEU A 142 9.28 3.32 6.70
N GLN A 143 7.99 3.00 6.54
CA GLN A 143 7.32 3.01 5.25
C GLN A 143 7.34 4.41 4.61
N GLU A 144 7.07 5.45 5.39
CA GLU A 144 7.09 6.83 4.88
C GLU A 144 8.49 7.28 4.43
N ILE A 145 9.52 6.96 5.21
CA ILE A 145 10.91 7.31 4.87
C ILE A 145 11.38 6.52 3.65
N LEU A 146 11.03 5.23 3.57
CA LEU A 146 11.30 4.39 2.42
C LEU A 146 10.67 4.97 1.15
N THR A 147 9.38 5.31 1.18
CA THR A 147 8.68 5.93 0.05
C THR A 147 9.37 7.24 -0.35
N THR A 148 9.76 8.06 0.62
CA THR A 148 10.50 9.31 0.35
C THR A 148 11.84 9.03 -0.36
N CYS A 149 12.59 8.01 0.06
CA CYS A 149 13.85 7.63 -0.57
C CYS A 149 13.62 7.14 -2.02
N GLN A 150 12.60 6.33 -2.26
CA GLN A 150 12.23 5.85 -3.59
C GLN A 150 11.85 7.00 -4.53
N GLU A 151 11.05 7.96 -4.05
CA GLU A 151 10.66 9.14 -4.81
C GLU A 151 11.86 10.04 -5.14
N ILE A 152 12.80 10.20 -4.20
CA ILE A 152 14.06 10.92 -4.43
C ILE A 152 14.88 10.23 -5.51
N VAL A 153 15.06 8.91 -5.42
CA VAL A 153 15.78 8.13 -6.42
C VAL A 153 15.12 8.29 -7.79
N GLN A 154 13.79 8.25 -7.86
CA GLN A 154 13.06 8.45 -9.11
C GLN A 154 13.27 9.86 -9.68
N ALA A 155 13.18 10.90 -8.85
CA ALA A 155 13.43 12.28 -9.27
C ALA A 155 14.87 12.48 -9.79
N LEU A 156 15.85 11.85 -9.16
CA LEU A 156 17.25 11.89 -9.59
C LEU A 156 17.50 11.08 -10.86
N LYS A 157 16.83 9.93 -11.04
CA LYS A 157 16.88 9.15 -12.28
C LYS A 157 16.39 9.98 -13.47
N VAL A 158 15.30 10.74 -13.32
CA VAL A 158 14.81 11.67 -14.35
C VAL A 158 15.89 12.68 -14.75
N ALA A 159 16.65 13.20 -13.78
CA ALA A 159 17.76 14.11 -14.09
C ALA A 159 18.93 13.39 -14.80
N ILE A 160 19.27 12.18 -14.41
CA ILE A 160 20.31 11.36 -15.05
C ILE A 160 19.92 10.97 -16.48
N GLU A 161 18.67 10.57 -16.71
CA GLU A 161 18.13 10.27 -18.04
C GLU A 161 18.16 11.52 -18.95
N GLY A 162 17.80 12.68 -18.40
CA GLY A 162 17.98 13.96 -19.07
C GLY A 162 19.42 14.18 -19.51
N ARG A 163 20.38 13.93 -18.61
CA ARG A 163 21.83 14.00 -18.89
C ARG A 163 22.29 13.00 -19.96
N GLN A 164 21.82 11.76 -19.90
CA GLN A 164 22.16 10.71 -20.87
C GLN A 164 21.60 11.02 -22.25
N SER A 165 20.41 11.60 -22.32
CA SER A 165 19.78 11.97 -23.60
C SER A 165 20.58 12.99 -24.41
N VAL A 166 21.29 13.90 -23.72
CA VAL A 166 22.22 14.86 -24.33
C VAL A 166 23.47 14.16 -24.87
N ARG A 167 23.95 13.13 -24.15
CA ARG A 167 25.14 12.36 -24.53
C ARG A 167 24.88 11.45 -25.74
N GLY A 168 23.67 10.91 -25.89
CA GLY A 168 23.31 9.97 -26.96
C GLY A 168 22.60 10.56 -28.18
N GLY A 169 21.89 11.69 -28.05
CA GLY A 169 21.05 12.24 -29.12
C GLY A 169 21.58 13.47 -29.86
N GLY A 170 22.64 14.12 -29.34
CA GLY A 170 23.12 15.39 -29.89
C GLY A 170 22.05 16.51 -29.94
N LEU A 171 22.36 17.61 -30.64
CA LEU A 171 21.56 18.84 -30.73
C LEU A 171 20.08 18.63 -31.17
N LEU A 172 19.73 17.48 -31.74
CA LEU A 172 18.43 17.23 -32.37
C LEU A 172 17.24 17.23 -31.38
N ARG A 173 17.46 16.94 -30.09
CA ARG A 173 16.37 16.99 -29.09
C ARG A 173 15.89 18.42 -28.79
N PHE A 174 16.76 19.42 -28.94
CA PHE A 174 16.36 20.83 -28.79
C PHE A 174 15.37 21.27 -29.87
N ILE A 175 15.38 20.60 -31.04
CA ILE A 175 14.51 20.93 -32.18
C ILE A 175 13.06 20.52 -31.92
N PHE A 176 12.81 19.50 -31.08
CA PHE A 176 11.46 19.02 -30.74
C PHE A 176 10.89 19.66 -29.45
N GLY A 177 11.48 20.75 -28.96
CA GLY A 177 10.95 21.53 -27.83
C GLY A 177 11.15 20.92 -26.43
N GLN A 178 11.75 19.74 -26.31
CA GLN A 178 12.13 19.15 -25.02
C GLN A 178 13.54 19.60 -24.64
N SER A 179 13.65 20.57 -23.73
CA SER A 179 14.94 21.02 -23.21
C SER A 179 15.42 20.07 -22.09
N PRO A 180 16.50 19.29 -22.29
CA PRO A 180 17.03 18.39 -21.26
C PRO A 180 17.42 19.13 -19.98
N ASN A 181 17.83 20.41 -20.11
CA ASN A 181 18.11 21.28 -18.97
C ASN A 181 16.89 21.51 -18.09
N VAL A 182 15.69 21.63 -18.68
CA VAL A 182 14.44 21.77 -17.94
C VAL A 182 14.11 20.47 -17.20
N THR A 183 14.25 19.32 -17.86
CA THR A 183 14.03 18.00 -17.23
C THR A 183 14.98 17.77 -16.06
N ILE A 184 16.27 18.03 -16.25
CA ILE A 184 17.29 17.94 -15.18
C ILE A 184 16.94 18.86 -14.02
N THR A 185 16.63 20.12 -14.31
CA THR A 185 16.32 21.11 -13.26
C THR A 185 15.09 20.70 -12.47
N LYS A 186 14.02 20.24 -13.13
CA LYS A 186 12.81 19.74 -12.46
C LYS A 186 13.10 18.53 -11.57
N GLY A 187 13.88 17.56 -12.07
CA GLY A 187 14.27 16.38 -11.28
C GLY A 187 15.07 16.76 -10.03
N LEU A 188 16.07 17.64 -10.16
CA LEU A 188 16.88 18.11 -9.03
C LEU A 188 16.06 18.92 -8.01
N GLN A 189 15.15 19.78 -8.48
CA GLN A 189 14.26 20.55 -7.59
C GLN A 189 13.26 19.66 -6.86
N ALA A 190 12.72 18.64 -7.53
CA ALA A 190 11.84 17.65 -6.90
C ALA A 190 12.60 16.86 -5.82
N ALA A 191 13.80 16.37 -6.15
CA ALA A 191 14.67 15.68 -5.20
C ALA A 191 15.04 16.55 -4.00
N GLU A 192 15.30 17.84 -4.19
CA GLU A 192 15.56 18.79 -3.09
C GLU A 192 14.36 18.92 -2.15
N LYS A 193 13.15 19.11 -2.70
CA LYS A 193 11.93 19.26 -1.90
C LYS A 193 11.65 17.99 -1.09
N LEU A 194 11.76 16.83 -1.72
CA LEU A 194 11.58 15.54 -1.07
C LEU A 194 12.66 15.29 0.00
N ALA A 195 13.91 15.66 -0.27
CA ALA A 195 14.97 15.57 0.73
C ALA A 195 14.69 16.49 1.93
N HIS A 196 14.13 17.68 1.71
CA HIS A 196 13.74 18.57 2.80
C HIS A 196 12.63 17.96 3.65
N LEU A 197 11.58 17.46 3.00
CA LEU A 197 10.49 16.75 3.66
C LEU A 197 11.01 15.55 4.47
N GLY A 198 11.84 14.70 3.87
CA GLY A 198 12.43 13.53 4.52
C GLY A 198 13.26 13.90 5.75
N THR A 199 14.08 14.95 5.67
CA THR A 199 14.85 15.40 6.85
C THR A 199 13.97 15.96 7.96
N SER A 200 12.85 16.62 7.65
CA SER A 200 11.91 17.09 8.66
C SER A 200 11.21 15.91 9.35
N LYS A 201 10.74 14.93 8.56
CA LYS A 201 10.13 13.69 9.09
C LYS A 201 11.08 12.92 10.01
N LEU A 202 12.34 12.75 9.61
CA LEU A 202 13.34 12.07 10.43
C LEU A 202 13.63 12.79 11.75
N LYS A 203 13.54 14.13 11.80
CA LYS A 203 13.72 14.89 13.04
C LYS A 203 12.54 14.77 14.00
N GLU A 204 11.34 14.61 13.47
CA GLU A 204 10.09 14.50 14.23
C GLU A 204 9.71 13.05 14.58
N SER A 205 10.48 12.08 14.06
CA SER A 205 10.25 10.64 14.24
C SER A 205 10.22 10.25 15.70
N LYS A 206 9.14 9.55 16.09
CA LYS A 206 9.02 8.93 17.41
C LYS A 206 9.72 7.57 17.43
N ALA A 207 9.84 6.89 16.28
CA ALA A 207 10.51 5.60 16.16
C ALA A 207 11.97 5.65 16.61
N ILE A 208 12.67 6.77 16.48
CA ILE A 208 14.03 6.95 17.02
C ILE A 208 14.06 6.68 18.54
N SER A 209 13.05 7.16 19.28
CA SER A 209 12.99 6.96 20.73
C SER A 209 12.60 5.54 21.14
N LEU A 210 11.82 4.86 20.29
CA LEU A 210 11.27 3.53 20.52
C LEU A 210 12.15 2.39 19.98
N GLY A 211 13.07 2.70 19.05
CA GLY A 211 13.88 1.72 18.34
C GLY A 211 15.26 1.46 18.94
N GLY A 212 15.86 0.37 18.47
CA GLY A 212 17.23 -0.05 18.80
C GLY A 212 18.32 0.83 18.17
N SER A 213 19.59 0.52 18.47
CA SER A 213 20.75 1.25 17.94
C SER A 213 20.79 1.23 16.41
N GLU A 214 20.48 0.09 15.79
CA GLU A 214 20.50 -0.06 14.34
C GLU A 214 19.54 0.89 13.61
N LEU A 215 18.31 1.06 14.13
CA LEU A 215 17.35 2.02 13.58
C LEU A 215 17.86 3.45 13.68
N LYS A 216 18.47 3.81 14.81
CA LYS A 216 19.04 5.15 15.06
C LYS A 216 20.19 5.45 14.12
N ASP A 217 21.06 4.48 13.90
CA ASP A 217 22.20 4.59 12.98
C ASP A 217 21.69 4.78 11.54
N LEU A 218 20.74 3.94 11.10
CA LEU A 218 20.14 4.03 9.77
C LEU A 218 19.43 5.39 9.53
N TYR A 219 18.73 5.92 10.54
CA TYR A 219 18.09 7.24 10.45
C TYR A 219 19.13 8.36 10.38
N THR A 220 20.24 8.23 11.09
CA THR A 220 21.35 9.19 11.07
C THR A 220 22.06 9.19 9.71
N GLU A 221 22.35 8.00 9.17
CA GLU A 221 22.91 7.83 7.83
C GLU A 221 21.99 8.41 6.76
N THR A 222 20.69 8.09 6.83
CA THR A 222 19.68 8.62 5.91
C THR A 222 19.59 10.13 5.99
N THR A 223 19.52 10.70 7.19
CA THR A 223 19.51 12.15 7.39
C THR A 223 20.75 12.81 6.78
N THR A 224 21.92 12.19 6.95
CA THR A 224 23.19 12.68 6.42
C THR A 224 23.17 12.71 4.88
N ALA A 225 22.73 11.62 4.25
CA ALA A 225 22.59 11.52 2.80
C ALA A 225 21.60 12.56 2.25
N LEU A 226 20.45 12.76 2.91
CA LEU A 226 19.45 13.74 2.50
C LEU A 226 19.95 15.19 2.65
N VAL A 227 20.66 15.51 3.73
CA VAL A 227 21.29 16.83 3.92
C VAL A 227 22.37 17.07 2.86
N LYS A 228 23.17 16.05 2.53
CA LYS A 228 24.17 16.11 1.47
C LYS A 228 23.50 16.37 0.12
N LEU A 229 22.40 15.68 -0.19
CA LEU A 229 21.61 15.91 -1.39
C LEU A 229 21.09 17.35 -1.47
N GLN A 230 20.46 17.88 -0.41
CA GLN A 230 19.99 19.27 -0.35
C GLN A 230 21.11 20.29 -0.65
N LYS A 231 22.31 20.08 -0.10
CA LYS A 231 23.46 20.97 -0.35
C LYS A 231 23.90 20.92 -1.81
N ILE A 232 23.82 19.76 -2.43
CA ILE A 232 24.27 19.54 -3.82
C ILE A 232 23.24 20.12 -4.80
N THR A 233 21.95 19.95 -4.57
CA THR A 233 20.88 20.47 -5.45
C THR A 233 20.73 22.00 -5.40
N LYS A 234 21.05 22.65 -4.26
CA LYS A 234 21.01 24.12 -4.13
C LYS A 234 22.09 24.86 -4.92
N LYS A 235 23.23 24.22 -5.15
CA LYS A 235 24.33 24.81 -5.93
C LYS A 235 23.97 24.74 -7.42
N ARG A 236 24.51 25.66 -8.22
CA ARG A 236 24.42 25.58 -9.69
C ARG A 236 24.89 24.20 -10.16
N TRP A 237 24.07 23.53 -10.95
CA TRP A 237 24.39 22.22 -11.48
C TRP A 237 25.08 22.32 -12.84
N GLY A 238 25.85 21.28 -13.17
CA GLY A 238 26.47 21.06 -14.47
C GLY A 238 26.55 19.56 -14.74
N TYR A 239 26.83 19.16 -15.98
CA TYR A 239 26.85 17.74 -16.35
C TYR A 239 27.88 16.93 -15.58
N GLU A 240 29.07 17.46 -15.36
CA GLU A 240 30.11 16.83 -14.54
C GLU A 240 29.61 16.54 -13.13
N LYS A 241 28.86 17.46 -12.54
CA LYS A 241 28.29 17.31 -11.20
C LYS A 241 27.21 16.22 -11.14
N ILE A 242 26.42 16.07 -12.20
CA ILE A 242 25.45 14.98 -12.29
C ILE A 242 26.18 13.63 -12.28
N ASP A 243 27.27 13.54 -13.04
CA ASP A 243 28.04 12.33 -13.20
C ASP A 243 28.87 12.00 -11.93
N THR A 244 29.43 13.01 -11.24
CA THR A 244 30.38 12.84 -10.13
C THR A 244 29.80 12.99 -8.72
N GLU A 245 28.72 13.78 -8.53
CA GLU A 245 28.13 14.03 -7.21
C GLU A 245 26.74 13.41 -7.08
N ILE A 246 25.87 13.59 -8.08
CA ILE A 246 24.48 13.10 -8.04
C ILE A 246 24.40 11.59 -8.25
N SER A 247 25.10 11.06 -9.26
CA SER A 247 25.03 9.62 -9.57
C SER A 247 25.48 8.73 -8.40
N PRO A 248 26.60 9.02 -7.70
CA PRO A 248 26.96 8.28 -6.48
C PRO A 248 25.93 8.43 -5.36
N LEU A 249 25.34 9.62 -5.18
CA LEU A 249 24.28 9.83 -4.19
C LEU A 249 23.03 9.00 -4.46
N VAL A 250 22.67 8.79 -5.73
CA VAL A 250 21.56 7.89 -6.08
C VAL A 250 21.83 6.47 -5.59
N LEU A 251 23.06 5.97 -5.76
CA LEU A 251 23.44 4.64 -5.27
C LEU A 251 23.42 4.59 -3.74
N GLU A 252 23.96 5.62 -3.07
CA GLU A 252 23.95 5.76 -1.61
C GLU A 252 22.52 5.72 -1.05
N ILE A 253 21.61 6.55 -1.58
CA ILE A 253 20.21 6.61 -1.15
C ILE A 253 19.45 5.34 -1.50
N SER A 254 19.75 4.69 -2.63
CA SER A 254 19.14 3.41 -3.00
C SER A 254 19.53 2.30 -2.02
N ALA A 255 20.81 2.20 -1.65
CA ALA A 255 21.29 1.22 -0.67
C ALA A 255 20.69 1.46 0.72
N LEU A 256 20.51 2.72 1.12
CA LEU A 256 19.77 3.06 2.35
C LEU A 256 18.30 2.64 2.26
N GLY A 257 17.66 2.84 1.10
CA GLY A 257 16.31 2.37 0.83
C GLY A 257 16.16 0.84 0.97
N GLU A 258 17.13 0.06 0.48
CA GLU A 258 17.13 -1.41 0.63
C GLU A 258 17.24 -1.83 2.09
N ARG A 259 18.10 -1.18 2.88
CA ARG A 259 18.21 -1.42 4.33
C ARG A 259 16.94 -1.04 5.08
N LEU A 260 16.33 0.09 4.73
CA LEU A 260 15.03 0.52 5.29
C LEU A 260 13.92 -0.49 4.97
N GLN A 261 13.91 -1.05 3.76
CA GLN A 261 12.96 -2.09 3.37
C GLN A 261 13.15 -3.36 4.21
N SER A 262 14.39 -3.84 4.38
CA SER A 262 14.66 -5.02 5.20
C SER A 262 14.18 -4.85 6.65
N LEU A 263 14.40 -3.67 7.24
CA LEU A 263 13.95 -3.37 8.59
C LEU A 263 12.43 -3.19 8.69
N GLN A 264 11.79 -2.67 7.64
CA GLN A 264 10.34 -2.60 7.52
C GLN A 264 9.72 -4.00 7.46
N ASP A 265 10.34 -4.92 6.71
CA ASP A 265 9.86 -6.29 6.57
C ASP A 265 9.97 -7.03 7.91
N GLU A 266 11.10 -6.87 8.61
CA GLU A 266 11.31 -7.42 9.95
C GLU A 266 10.29 -6.87 10.95
N THR A 267 10.13 -5.54 11.01
CA THR A 267 9.16 -4.90 11.91
C THR A 267 7.73 -5.35 11.59
N SER A 268 7.38 -5.51 10.32
CA SER A 268 6.07 -6.01 9.89
C SER A 268 5.83 -7.46 10.32
N SER A 269 6.87 -8.29 10.27
CA SER A 269 6.85 -9.65 10.82
C SER A 269 6.63 -9.65 12.33
N GLU A 270 7.35 -8.80 13.07
CA GLU A 270 7.18 -8.64 14.52
C GLU A 270 5.76 -8.17 14.90
N VAL A 271 5.18 -7.23 14.14
CA VAL A 271 3.79 -6.79 14.31
C VAL A 271 2.83 -7.97 14.15
N LYS A 272 3.05 -8.80 13.12
CA LYS A 272 2.23 -9.99 12.87
C LYS A 272 2.35 -10.98 14.03
N THR A 273 3.57 -11.32 14.45
CA THR A 273 3.81 -12.22 15.59
C THR A 273 3.20 -11.69 16.89
N THR A 274 3.29 -10.38 17.15
CA THR A 274 2.70 -9.78 18.35
C THR A 274 1.17 -9.85 18.33
N ARG A 275 0.53 -9.64 17.17
CA ARG A 275 -0.92 -9.85 17.00
C ARG A 275 -1.31 -11.30 17.26
N GLU A 276 -0.59 -12.25 16.68
CA GLU A 276 -0.80 -13.68 16.91
C GLU A 276 -0.65 -14.05 18.39
N ASN A 277 0.34 -13.48 19.08
CA ASN A 277 0.53 -13.68 20.52
C ASN A 277 -0.64 -13.14 21.35
N ILE A 278 -1.22 -12.01 20.97
CA ILE A 278 -2.44 -11.47 21.60
C ILE A 278 -3.61 -12.42 21.38
N ASP A 279 -3.78 -12.95 20.16
CA ASP A 279 -4.87 -13.87 19.84
C ASP A 279 -4.72 -15.20 20.58
N VAL A 280 -3.52 -15.75 20.64
CA VAL A 280 -3.20 -16.95 21.44
C VAL A 280 -3.45 -16.70 22.93
N TRP A 281 -3.14 -15.50 23.43
CA TRP A 281 -3.44 -15.13 24.82
C TRP A 281 -4.95 -15.07 25.07
N ILE A 282 -5.74 -14.46 24.17
CA ILE A 282 -7.21 -14.45 24.25
C ILE A 282 -7.75 -15.89 24.28
N GLU A 283 -7.29 -16.76 23.38
CA GLU A 283 -7.69 -18.17 23.33
C GLU A 283 -7.34 -18.94 24.61
N LYS A 284 -6.12 -18.74 25.11
CA LYS A 284 -5.66 -19.35 26.36
C LYS A 284 -6.48 -18.91 27.56
N MET A 285 -6.80 -17.63 27.67
CA MET A 285 -7.59 -17.14 28.81
C MET A 285 -9.07 -17.51 28.70
N THR A 286 -9.64 -17.52 27.50
CA THR A 286 -11.02 -17.98 27.31
C THR A 286 -11.18 -19.49 27.54
N SER A 287 -10.16 -20.31 27.26
CA SER A 287 -10.20 -21.76 27.51
C SER A 287 -10.10 -22.15 28.99
N LYS A 288 -9.45 -21.34 29.82
CA LYS A 288 -9.39 -21.52 31.28
C LYS A 288 -10.73 -21.30 31.99
N LEU A 289 -11.73 -20.74 31.30
CA LEU A 289 -13.08 -20.47 31.80
C LEU A 289 -14.08 -21.59 31.42
N ARG A 290 -13.58 -22.77 31.05
CA ARG A 290 -14.41 -23.97 30.89
C ARG A 290 -14.74 -24.56 32.28
N PRO A 291 -16.03 -24.88 32.56
CA PRO A 291 -16.44 -25.57 33.78
C PRO A 291 -15.85 -26.98 33.85
#